data_AF-A0A2N2LF13-F1
#
_entry.id   AF-A0A2N2LF13-F1
#
_cell.length_a   1.000
_cell.length_b   1.000
_cell.length_c   1.000
_cell.angle_alpha   90.00
_cell.angle_beta   90.00
_cell.angle_gamma   90.00
#
_symmetry.space_group_name_H-M   'P 1'
#
loop_
_entity.id
_entity.type
_entity.pdbx_description
1 polymer ?
#
loop_
_entity_poly.entity_id
_entity_poly.type
_entity_poly.pdbx_seq_one_letter_code
_entity_poly.pdbx_strand_id
1 'polypeptide(L)'
;MQPAVSAAYGAPVQVSLHLWAGLDRVLAMSLVAIGAGALLATRHRAAVRVPWLPLRSERLTGATLDGLATGAARLTAVVQHDSLPGHIATTMLLVSVPMAALGIAAVADVDLAVRADPPAVAGAALIAAGAIAAATSTSRLRAVAALGASGFGMTWTFMRFGAPDLAMTQILVETLTVVLFIFAFRFLPVRPPEPRTAWRRASITVAGVGAVGMTAISLAAGSTPAPPVLREFFEAAAVPEAKGRNVVNTILVDFRALDTMGEITVLAVAALGILALLKMAGRPVESSWDATSSGRVLRSAVQATFPVLILFSLFLFWRGHDAPGGGFVAGLVAAAAIALYALAYDAPTARRLLRVSPATLIGGGLLVALAAAVASILTGEPAFTALWGYATIGSTEVKLGTPLLFDLGVLLVVLGVASALATALLEER
;
A
#
# COMPACT_ATOMS: atom_id res chain seq x y z
N MET A 1 6.48 -66.15 36.80
CA MET A 1 7.42 -65.63 35.80
C MET A 1 7.31 -66.32 34.44
N GLN A 2 7.12 -67.64 34.40
CA GLN A 2 7.10 -68.42 33.16
C GLN A 2 6.15 -67.89 32.05
N PRO A 3 4.90 -67.45 32.34
CA PRO A 3 4.02 -66.91 31.30
C PRO A 3 4.52 -65.59 30.70
N ALA A 4 5.09 -64.69 31.52
CA ALA A 4 5.61 -63.40 31.07
C ALA A 4 6.88 -63.55 30.22
N VAL A 5 7.77 -64.48 30.60
CA VAL A 5 8.99 -64.78 29.83
C VAL A 5 8.64 -65.44 28.50
N SER A 6 7.72 -66.41 28.50
CA SER A 6 7.27 -67.09 27.28
C SER A 6 6.56 -66.13 26.31
N ALA A 7 5.81 -65.15 26.84
CA ALA A 7 5.18 -64.11 26.03
C ALA A 7 6.21 -63.16 25.40
N ALA A 8 7.24 -62.73 26.13
CA ALA A 8 8.29 -61.85 25.61
C ALA A 8 9.19 -62.55 24.58
N TYR A 9 9.47 -63.86 24.76
CA TYR A 9 10.30 -64.66 23.86
C TYR A 9 9.53 -65.33 22.71
N GLY A 10 8.19 -65.31 22.73
CA GLY A 10 7.34 -65.86 21.67
C GLY A 10 7.35 -67.40 21.56
N ALA A 11 7.92 -68.11 22.55
CA ALA A 11 7.94 -69.57 22.60
C ALA A 11 7.79 -70.04 24.06
N PRO A 12 7.27 -71.26 24.31
CA PRO A 12 7.18 -71.80 25.66
C PRO A 12 8.58 -71.95 26.27
N VAL A 13 8.91 -71.11 27.25
CA VAL A 13 10.17 -71.20 28.00
C VAL A 13 9.85 -71.85 29.34
N GLN A 14 10.49 -72.97 29.67
CA GLN A 14 10.41 -73.52 31.02
C GLN A 14 11.33 -72.72 31.94
N VAL A 15 10.77 -72.18 33.01
CA VAL A 15 11.51 -71.43 34.03
C VAL A 15 11.39 -72.20 35.34
N SER A 16 12.49 -72.83 35.76
CA SER A 16 12.60 -73.41 37.09
C SER A 16 13.33 -72.44 38.01
N LEU A 17 12.70 -72.06 39.12
CA LEU A 17 13.32 -71.28 40.18
C LEU A 17 13.75 -72.24 41.29
N HIS A 18 15.04 -72.28 41.55
CA HIS A 18 15.60 -73.08 42.63
C HIS A 18 16.02 -72.13 43.75
N LEU A 19 15.63 -72.43 45.00
CA LEU A 19 16.11 -71.71 46.19
C LEU A 19 17.62 -71.91 46.41
N TRP A 20 18.13 -73.06 45.98
CA TRP A 20 19.54 -73.39 45.96
C TRP A 20 19.85 -74.18 44.69
N ALA A 21 20.63 -73.58 43.78
CA ALA A 21 21.00 -74.20 42.51
C ALA A 21 22.34 -74.98 42.59
N GLY A 22 22.98 -75.02 43.76
CA GLY A 22 24.31 -75.59 43.95
C GLY A 22 25.44 -74.64 43.58
N LEU A 23 26.67 -75.17 43.52
CA LEU A 23 27.87 -74.44 43.09
C LEU A 23 27.92 -74.40 41.56
N ASP A 24 27.15 -73.49 40.96
CA ASP A 24 27.08 -73.30 39.51
C ASP A 24 27.83 -72.03 39.04
N ARG A 25 27.85 -71.80 37.72
CA ARG A 25 28.52 -70.62 37.14
C ARG A 25 27.83 -69.31 37.52
N VAL A 26 26.51 -69.33 37.74
CA VAL A 26 25.73 -68.12 38.05
C VAL A 26 26.05 -67.64 39.46
N LEU A 27 26.16 -68.56 40.42
CA LEU A 27 26.64 -68.28 41.77
C LEU A 27 28.09 -67.79 41.73
N ALA A 28 28.96 -68.43 40.94
CA ALA A 28 30.35 -67.97 40.77
C ALA A 28 30.42 -66.54 40.22
N MET A 29 29.65 -66.19 39.17
CA MET A 29 29.59 -64.83 38.62
C MET A 29 29.02 -63.81 39.62
N SER A 30 28.02 -64.21 40.40
CA SER A 30 27.45 -63.36 41.45
C SER A 30 28.46 -63.11 42.57
N LEU A 31 29.19 -64.14 43.02
CA LEU A 31 30.28 -64.01 43.99
C LEU A 31 31.42 -63.15 43.45
N VAL A 32 31.77 -63.26 42.16
CA VAL A 32 32.73 -62.37 41.51
C VAL A 32 32.21 -60.93 41.45
N ALA A 33 30.95 -60.70 41.11
CA ALA A 33 30.36 -59.36 41.08
C ALA A 33 30.32 -58.72 42.47
N ILE A 34 29.92 -59.48 43.50
CA ILE A 34 29.92 -59.04 44.90
C ILE A 34 31.36 -58.78 45.37
N GLY A 35 32.30 -59.69 45.07
CA GLY A 35 33.71 -59.53 45.41
C GLY A 35 34.36 -58.32 44.73
N ALA A 36 34.09 -58.12 43.44
CA ALA A 36 34.53 -56.96 42.68
C ALA A 36 33.89 -55.67 43.22
N GLY A 37 32.59 -55.69 43.54
CA GLY A 37 31.89 -54.58 44.18
C GLY A 37 32.47 -54.23 45.56
N ALA A 38 32.75 -55.23 46.39
CA ALA A 38 33.38 -55.06 47.70
C ALA A 38 34.81 -54.53 47.59
N LEU A 39 35.59 -55.04 46.62
CA LEU A 39 36.93 -54.53 46.32
C LEU A 39 36.89 -53.08 45.84
N LEU A 40 35.94 -52.73 44.97
CA LEU A 40 35.72 -51.36 44.53
C LEU A 40 35.26 -50.45 45.67
N ALA A 41 34.42 -50.94 46.58
CA ALA A 41 33.97 -50.20 47.75
C ALA A 41 35.11 -49.93 48.75
N THR A 42 35.98 -50.91 49.01
CA THR A 42 37.18 -50.71 49.85
C THR A 42 38.19 -49.77 49.20
N ARG A 43 38.25 -49.73 47.87
CA ARG A 43 39.07 -48.79 47.09
C ARG A 43 38.29 -47.61 46.51
N HIS A 44 37.13 -47.26 47.11
CA HIS A 44 36.22 -46.26 46.58
C HIS A 44 36.89 -44.90 46.31
N ARG A 45 37.85 -44.51 47.17
CA ARG A 45 38.65 -43.28 46.98
C ARG A 45 39.50 -43.26 45.69
N ALA A 46 39.88 -44.42 45.16
CA ALA A 46 40.57 -44.56 43.88
C ALA A 46 39.59 -44.73 42.71
N ALA A 47 38.47 -45.43 42.90
CA ALA A 47 37.45 -45.65 41.87
C ALA A 47 36.64 -44.38 41.53
N VAL A 48 36.42 -43.47 42.49
CA VAL A 48 35.76 -42.16 42.27
C VAL A 48 36.62 -41.20 41.44
N ARG A 49 37.92 -41.48 41.27
CA ARG A 49 38.82 -40.67 40.43
C ARG A 49 38.74 -41.01 38.94
N VAL A 50 37.97 -42.03 38.54
CA VAL A 50 37.70 -42.27 37.12
C VAL A 50 36.85 -41.08 36.62
N PRO A 51 37.36 -40.25 35.69
CA PRO A 51 36.59 -39.14 35.17
C PRO A 51 35.46 -39.73 34.34
N TRP A 52 34.27 -39.80 34.92
CA TRP A 52 33.06 -40.08 34.14
C TRP A 52 32.96 -38.98 33.09
N LEU A 53 32.89 -39.35 31.81
CA LEU A 53 32.66 -38.39 30.73
C LEU A 53 31.47 -37.49 31.13
N PRO A 54 31.63 -36.15 31.10
CA PRO A 54 30.64 -35.21 31.64
C PRO A 54 29.44 -35.04 30.69
N LEU A 55 29.03 -36.10 29.99
CA LEU A 55 27.84 -36.17 29.15
C LEU A 55 26.61 -36.36 30.06
N ARG A 56 26.27 -35.33 30.83
CA ARG A 56 24.99 -35.24 31.52
C ARG A 56 23.96 -34.65 30.56
N SER A 57 22.84 -35.36 30.36
CA SER A 57 21.74 -34.93 29.49
C SER A 57 21.29 -33.50 29.78
N GLU A 58 21.21 -33.13 31.06
CA GLU A 58 20.84 -31.79 31.52
C GLU A 58 21.69 -30.66 30.90
N ARG A 59 23.01 -30.86 30.78
CA ARG A 59 23.91 -29.85 30.19
C ARG A 59 23.73 -29.74 28.68
N LEU A 60 23.50 -30.87 28.02
CA LEU A 60 23.26 -30.92 26.58
C LEU A 60 21.91 -30.26 26.23
N THR A 61 20.87 -30.56 27.02
CA THR A 61 19.54 -29.96 26.87
C THR A 61 19.58 -28.46 27.19
N GLY A 62 20.29 -28.03 28.25
CA GLY A 62 20.46 -26.60 28.55
C GLY A 62 21.17 -25.85 27.42
N ALA A 63 22.34 -26.35 26.98
CA ALA A 63 23.12 -25.71 25.91
C ALA A 63 22.37 -25.64 24.57
N THR A 64 21.54 -26.64 24.26
CA THR A 64 20.73 -26.63 23.04
C THR A 64 19.59 -25.61 23.11
N LEU A 65 18.91 -25.49 24.26
CA LEU A 65 17.88 -24.47 24.45
C LEU A 65 18.47 -23.05 24.45
N ASP A 66 19.59 -22.84 25.13
CA ASP A 66 20.29 -21.54 25.14
C ASP A 66 20.81 -21.17 23.75
N GLY A 67 21.34 -22.15 23.02
CA GLY A 67 21.78 -21.99 21.64
C GLY A 67 20.62 -21.61 20.71
N LEU A 68 19.45 -22.24 20.89
CA LEU A 68 18.25 -21.93 20.13
C LEU A 68 17.72 -20.52 20.45
N ALA A 69 17.67 -20.14 21.73
CA ALA A 69 17.26 -18.81 22.16
C ALA A 69 18.21 -17.73 21.63
N THR A 70 19.53 -17.96 21.70
CA THR A 70 20.55 -17.05 21.17
C THR A 70 20.47 -16.95 19.65
N GLY A 71 20.23 -18.08 18.97
CA GLY A 71 20.02 -18.13 17.52
C GLY A 71 18.79 -17.34 17.10
N ALA A 72 17.66 -17.53 17.81
CA ALA A 72 16.44 -16.78 17.58
C ALA A 72 16.64 -15.27 17.80
N ALA A 73 17.29 -14.88 18.90
CA ALA A 73 17.58 -13.47 19.18
C ALA A 73 18.47 -12.83 18.10
N ARG A 74 19.47 -13.55 17.59
CA ARG A 74 20.32 -13.09 16.48
C ARG A 74 19.53 -12.95 15.18
N LEU A 75 18.67 -13.92 14.87
CA LEU A 75 17.81 -13.85 13.69
C LEU A 75 16.87 -12.64 13.78
N THR A 76 16.23 -12.44 14.93
CA THR A 76 15.36 -11.28 15.18
C THR A 76 16.13 -9.97 15.06
N ALA A 77 17.35 -9.87 15.60
CA ALA A 77 18.17 -8.66 15.47
C ALA A 77 18.55 -8.34 14.01
N VAL A 78 18.67 -9.36 13.15
CA VAL A 78 18.95 -9.19 11.72
C VAL A 78 17.69 -8.83 10.92
N VAL A 79 16.55 -9.48 11.21
CA VAL A 79 15.31 -9.34 10.43
C VAL A 79 14.45 -8.17 10.92
N GLN A 80 14.33 -7.97 12.23
CA GLN A 80 13.51 -6.96 12.89
C GLN A 80 14.38 -5.88 13.55
N HIS A 81 15.31 -5.29 12.80
CA HIS A 81 16.06 -4.14 13.30
C HIS A 81 15.16 -2.89 13.39
N ASP A 82 15.35 -1.99 14.36
CA ASP A 82 14.47 -0.81 14.55
C ASP A 82 14.64 0.31 13.50
N SER A 83 15.14 0.00 12.31
CA SER A 83 15.43 0.96 11.24
C SER A 83 14.44 0.85 10.09
N LEU A 84 13.58 1.86 9.93
CA LEU A 84 12.72 1.98 8.74
C LEU A 84 13.53 2.03 7.43
N PRO A 85 14.63 2.81 7.31
CA PRO A 85 15.50 2.77 6.13
C PRO A 85 16.07 1.38 5.84
N GLY A 86 16.43 0.62 6.88
CA GLY A 86 16.90 -0.75 6.73
C GLY A 86 15.83 -1.68 6.15
N HIS A 87 14.60 -1.57 6.65
CA HIS A 87 13.49 -2.39 6.15
C HIS A 87 13.16 -2.05 4.69
N ILE A 88 13.08 -0.75 4.36
CA ILE A 88 12.84 -0.30 2.97
C ILE A 88 13.97 -0.78 2.06
N ALA A 89 15.24 -0.69 2.48
CA ALA A 89 16.37 -1.17 1.70
C ALA A 89 16.30 -2.68 1.45
N THR A 90 15.97 -3.47 2.47
CA THR A 90 15.79 -4.92 2.36
C THR A 90 14.62 -5.27 1.44
N THR A 91 13.47 -4.60 1.56
CA THR A 91 12.34 -4.79 0.65
C THR A 91 12.70 -4.43 -0.78
N MET A 92 13.34 -3.28 -0.99
CA MET A 92 13.79 -2.85 -2.32
C MET A 92 14.77 -3.84 -2.93
N LEU A 93 15.70 -4.39 -2.15
CA LEU A 93 16.64 -5.42 -2.60
C LEU A 93 15.92 -6.71 -3.00
N LEU A 94 15.04 -7.21 -2.13
CA LEU A 94 14.27 -8.44 -2.34
C LEU A 94 13.29 -8.35 -3.51
N VAL A 95 12.79 -7.16 -3.84
CA VAL A 95 11.93 -6.95 -5.01
C VAL A 95 12.75 -6.70 -6.28
N SER A 96 13.77 -5.85 -6.22
CA SER A 96 14.52 -5.42 -7.41
C SER A 96 15.33 -6.55 -8.03
N VAL A 97 15.93 -7.44 -7.23
CA VAL A 97 16.78 -8.52 -7.76
C VAL A 97 15.97 -9.56 -8.54
N PRO A 98 14.89 -10.15 -7.99
CA PRO A 98 14.03 -11.05 -8.76
C PRO A 98 13.36 -10.36 -9.94
N MET A 99 12.94 -9.09 -9.77
CA MET A 99 12.33 -8.32 -10.86
C MET A 99 13.30 -8.09 -12.02
N ALA A 100 14.58 -7.83 -11.73
CA ALA A 100 15.62 -7.75 -12.75
C ALA A 100 15.90 -9.10 -13.41
N ALA A 101 16.01 -10.18 -12.63
CA ALA A 101 16.21 -11.53 -13.17
C ALA A 101 15.06 -11.94 -14.09
N LEU A 102 13.81 -11.72 -13.65
CA LEU A 102 12.61 -12.00 -14.43
C LEU A 102 12.52 -11.11 -15.67
N GLY A 103 12.81 -9.82 -15.54
CA GLY A 103 12.77 -8.89 -16.67
C GLY A 103 13.79 -9.23 -17.75
N ILE A 104 15.03 -9.55 -17.37
CA ILE A 104 16.07 -9.99 -18.30
C ILE A 104 15.65 -11.28 -19.00
N ALA A 105 15.09 -12.25 -18.26
CA ALA A 105 14.57 -13.48 -18.86
C ALA A 105 13.39 -13.21 -19.81
N ALA A 106 12.48 -12.31 -19.44
CA ALA A 106 11.29 -12.00 -20.23
C ALA A 106 11.60 -11.30 -21.56
N VAL A 107 12.68 -10.52 -21.62
CA VAL A 107 13.11 -9.81 -22.85
C VAL A 107 13.98 -10.68 -23.75
N ALA A 108 14.46 -11.84 -23.29
CA ALA A 108 15.36 -12.71 -24.06
C ALA A 108 14.80 -13.12 -25.43
N ASP A 109 13.49 -13.30 -25.53
CA ASP A 109 12.79 -13.73 -26.75
C ASP A 109 11.99 -12.60 -27.42
N VAL A 110 12.18 -11.34 -27.00
CA VAL A 110 11.44 -10.18 -27.51
C VAL A 110 12.19 -9.56 -28.68
N ASP A 111 11.52 -9.41 -29.82
CA ASP A 111 12.04 -8.61 -30.93
C ASP A 111 12.01 -7.12 -30.53
N LEU A 112 13.20 -6.54 -30.28
CA LEU A 112 13.38 -5.16 -29.80
C LEU A 112 13.18 -4.10 -30.89
N ALA A 113 12.26 -4.33 -31.82
CA ALA A 113 11.86 -3.36 -32.83
C ALA A 113 11.02 -2.23 -32.20
N VAL A 114 11.64 -1.41 -31.34
CA VAL A 114 11.01 -0.26 -30.71
C VAL A 114 10.89 0.87 -31.72
N ARG A 115 9.69 1.07 -32.25
CA ARG A 115 9.40 2.28 -33.03
C ARG A 115 9.28 3.46 -32.08
N ALA A 116 10.25 4.38 -32.16
CA ALA A 116 10.21 5.62 -31.40
C ALA A 116 8.96 6.44 -31.78
N ASP A 117 8.11 6.73 -30.80
CA ASP A 117 7.05 7.72 -30.88
C ASP A 117 7.53 9.01 -30.22
N PRO A 118 7.99 10.03 -30.98
CA PRO A 118 8.69 11.18 -30.42
C PRO A 118 7.93 11.92 -29.30
N PRO A 119 6.60 12.14 -29.39
CA PRO A 119 5.81 12.68 -28.29
C PRO A 119 5.80 11.81 -27.03
N ALA A 120 5.73 10.48 -27.15
CA ALA A 120 5.79 9.58 -26.00
C ALA A 120 7.20 9.56 -25.38
N VAL A 121 8.25 9.59 -26.20
CA VAL A 121 9.63 9.71 -25.75
C VAL A 121 9.86 11.02 -24.99
N ALA A 122 9.29 12.13 -25.47
CA ALA A 122 9.36 13.42 -24.78
C ALA A 122 8.67 13.38 -23.41
N GLY A 123 7.48 12.76 -23.32
CA GLY A 123 6.77 12.56 -22.05
C GLY A 123 7.60 11.71 -21.08
N ALA A 124 8.13 10.58 -21.53
CA ALA A 124 8.98 9.69 -20.74
C ALA A 124 10.27 10.37 -20.26
N ALA A 125 10.91 11.17 -21.14
CA ALA A 125 12.09 11.95 -20.78
C ALA A 125 11.79 13.00 -19.70
N LEU A 126 10.64 13.66 -19.78
CA LEU A 126 10.20 14.62 -18.76
C LEU A 126 9.93 13.94 -17.41
N ILE A 127 9.28 12.76 -17.42
CA ILE A 127 9.09 11.91 -16.23
C ILE A 127 10.44 11.57 -15.59
N ALA A 128 11.37 11.02 -16.39
CA ALA A 128 12.68 10.60 -15.90
C ALA A 128 13.48 11.79 -15.35
N ALA A 129 13.49 12.92 -16.07
CA ALA A 129 14.17 14.14 -15.63
C ALA A 129 13.59 14.68 -14.32
N GLY A 130 12.26 14.74 -14.18
CA GLY A 130 11.58 15.16 -12.95
C GLY A 130 11.89 14.25 -11.77
N ALA A 131 11.84 12.93 -11.97
CA ALA A 131 12.16 11.94 -10.95
C ALA A 131 13.63 12.01 -10.50
N ILE A 132 14.58 12.13 -11.43
CA ILE A 132 16.02 12.27 -11.13
C ILE A 132 16.28 13.58 -10.39
N ALA A 133 15.70 14.69 -10.85
CA ALA A 133 15.83 15.99 -10.20
C ALA A 133 15.24 15.98 -8.78
N ALA A 134 14.11 15.31 -8.57
CA ALA A 134 13.52 15.13 -7.24
C ALA A 134 14.41 14.29 -6.33
N ALA A 135 14.91 13.16 -6.81
CA ALA A 135 15.75 12.22 -6.04
C ALA A 135 17.13 12.79 -5.67
N THR A 136 17.65 13.73 -6.46
CA THR A 136 18.95 14.38 -6.22
C THR A 136 18.82 15.74 -5.53
N SER A 137 17.60 16.21 -5.29
CA SER A 137 17.34 17.51 -4.71
C SER A 137 17.76 17.57 -3.24
N THR A 138 18.48 18.64 -2.89
CA THR A 138 18.85 18.97 -1.50
C THR A 138 17.80 19.85 -0.79
N SER A 139 16.76 20.27 -1.51
CA SER A 139 15.68 21.11 -0.99
C SER A 139 14.33 20.44 -1.23
N ARG A 140 13.50 20.38 -0.19
CA ARG A 140 12.14 19.82 -0.25
C ARG A 140 11.27 20.50 -1.30
N LEU A 141 11.32 21.84 -1.37
CA LEU A 141 10.55 22.61 -2.33
C LEU A 141 10.97 22.33 -3.77
N ARG A 142 12.29 22.23 -4.03
CA ARG A 142 12.81 21.83 -5.35
C ARG A 142 12.42 20.39 -5.70
N ALA A 143 12.38 19.50 -4.71
CA ALA A 143 11.98 18.11 -4.91
C ALA A 143 10.51 18.02 -5.32
N VAL A 144 9.61 18.75 -4.64
CA VAL A 144 8.19 18.82 -4.98
C VAL A 144 7.98 19.46 -6.36
N ALA A 145 8.68 20.55 -6.68
CA ALA A 145 8.61 21.15 -8.00
C ALA A 145 9.07 20.19 -9.11
N ALA A 146 10.12 19.40 -8.85
CA ALA A 146 10.62 18.39 -9.79
C ALA A 146 9.66 17.20 -9.94
N LEU A 147 8.98 16.77 -8.86
CA LEU A 147 7.88 15.81 -8.92
C LEU A 147 6.73 16.33 -9.78
N GLY A 148 6.42 17.63 -9.70
CA GLY A 148 5.48 18.33 -10.59
C GLY A 148 5.80 18.13 -12.07
N ALA A 149 7.07 18.27 -12.46
CA ALA A 149 7.50 18.00 -13.84
C ALA A 149 7.23 16.54 -14.25
N SER A 150 7.45 15.58 -13.34
CA SER A 150 7.09 14.18 -13.57
C SER A 150 5.58 13.99 -13.75
N GLY A 151 4.75 14.62 -12.90
CA GLY A 151 3.28 14.61 -13.01
C GLY A 151 2.76 15.16 -14.34
N PHE A 152 3.33 16.27 -14.82
CA PHE A 152 3.00 16.80 -16.14
C PHE A 152 3.50 15.91 -17.29
N GLY A 153 4.63 15.23 -17.13
CA GLY A 153 5.08 14.21 -18.08
C GLY A 153 4.12 13.01 -18.16
N MET A 154 3.57 12.57 -17.02
CA MET A 154 2.54 11.53 -16.97
C MET A 154 1.24 12.00 -17.64
N THR A 155 0.81 13.23 -17.35
CA THR A 155 -0.35 13.85 -18.01
C THR A 155 -0.20 13.86 -19.53
N TRP A 156 0.96 14.31 -20.03
CA TRP A 156 1.27 14.32 -21.46
C TRP A 156 1.18 12.91 -22.05
N THR A 157 1.71 11.92 -21.34
CA THR A 157 1.67 10.51 -21.74
C THR A 157 0.23 10.00 -21.82
N PHE A 158 -0.61 10.28 -20.82
CA PHE A 158 -2.03 9.91 -20.86
C PHE A 158 -2.77 10.56 -22.03
N MET A 159 -2.54 11.83 -22.30
CA MET A 159 -3.13 12.50 -23.46
C MET A 159 -2.65 11.87 -24.78
N ARG A 160 -1.36 11.53 -24.88
CA ARG A 160 -0.78 10.90 -26.07
C ARG A 160 -1.44 9.55 -26.38
N PHE A 161 -1.80 8.80 -25.35
CA PHE A 161 -2.46 7.50 -25.46
C PHE A 161 -4.00 7.56 -25.37
N GLY A 162 -4.60 8.75 -25.48
CA GLY A 162 -6.05 8.89 -25.58
C GLY A 162 -6.81 8.65 -24.28
N ALA A 163 -6.17 8.89 -23.13
CA ALA A 163 -6.75 8.74 -21.80
C ALA A 163 -7.01 10.13 -21.15
N PRO A 164 -7.98 10.92 -21.64
CA PRO A 164 -8.23 12.28 -21.16
C PRO A 164 -8.72 12.34 -19.71
N ASP A 165 -9.55 11.39 -19.26
CA ASP A 165 -10.00 11.33 -17.86
C ASP A 165 -8.82 11.13 -16.90
N LEU A 166 -7.89 10.24 -17.24
CA LEU A 166 -6.66 10.01 -16.47
C LEU A 166 -5.73 11.23 -16.50
N ALA A 167 -5.65 11.93 -17.64
CA ALA A 167 -4.87 13.16 -17.73
C ALA A 167 -5.44 14.26 -16.83
N MET A 168 -6.77 14.43 -16.80
CA MET A 168 -7.43 15.42 -15.95
C MET A 168 -7.26 15.09 -14.46
N THR A 169 -7.47 13.83 -14.06
CA THR A 169 -7.22 13.42 -12.67
C THR A 169 -5.76 13.63 -12.30
N GLN A 170 -4.80 13.29 -13.17
CA GLN A 170 -3.38 13.45 -12.91
C GLN A 170 -2.99 14.91 -12.67
N ILE A 171 -3.45 15.85 -13.50
CA ILE A 171 -3.16 17.29 -13.30
C ILE A 171 -3.72 17.76 -11.95
N LEU A 172 -4.94 17.36 -11.62
CA LEU A 172 -5.61 17.80 -10.40
C LEU A 172 -4.98 17.21 -9.15
N VAL A 173 -4.65 15.91 -9.18
CA VAL A 173 -3.91 15.25 -8.10
C VAL A 173 -2.55 15.91 -7.95
N GLU A 174 -1.81 16.17 -9.04
CA GLU A 174 -0.51 16.85 -8.97
C GLU A 174 -0.62 18.25 -8.36
N THR A 175 -1.64 19.02 -8.78
CA THR A 175 -1.88 20.35 -8.22
C THR A 175 -2.21 20.27 -6.73
N LEU A 176 -3.06 19.33 -6.34
CA LEU A 176 -3.50 19.18 -4.95
C LEU A 176 -2.37 18.65 -4.06
N THR A 177 -1.56 17.69 -4.53
CA THR A 177 -0.42 17.16 -3.77
C THR A 177 0.61 18.25 -3.52
N VAL A 178 0.91 19.12 -4.49
CA VAL A 178 1.79 20.29 -4.28
C VAL A 178 1.25 21.19 -3.17
N VAL A 179 -0.04 21.52 -3.20
CA VAL A 179 -0.68 22.35 -2.16
C VAL A 179 -0.62 21.66 -0.79
N LEU A 180 -0.95 20.37 -0.72
CA LEU A 180 -0.88 19.59 0.53
C LEU A 180 0.55 19.43 1.05
N PHE A 181 1.55 19.28 0.17
CA PHE A 181 2.97 19.23 0.55
C PHE A 181 3.45 20.56 1.11
N ILE A 182 3.02 21.69 0.52
CA ILE A 182 3.31 23.02 1.07
C ILE A 182 2.79 23.12 2.51
N PHE A 183 1.56 22.65 2.77
CA PHE A 183 1.02 22.63 4.13
C PHE A 183 1.78 21.67 5.05
N ALA A 184 2.17 20.49 4.56
CA ALA A 184 2.89 19.50 5.36
C ALA A 184 4.34 19.93 5.69
N PHE A 185 5.01 20.67 4.80
CA PHE A 185 6.39 21.13 5.00
C PHE A 185 6.58 22.08 6.18
N ARG A 186 5.50 22.70 6.68
CA ARG A 186 5.54 23.49 7.92
C ARG A 186 6.02 22.67 9.12
N PHE A 187 5.85 21.36 9.09
CA PHE A 187 6.19 20.46 10.19
C PHE A 187 7.56 19.80 10.08
N LEU A 188 8.27 20.03 8.98
CA LEU A 188 9.47 19.25 8.66
C LEU A 188 10.72 20.14 8.60
N PRO A 189 11.88 19.66 9.07
CA PRO A 189 13.12 20.42 9.02
C PRO A 189 13.50 20.71 7.56
N VAL A 190 13.90 21.96 7.28
CA VAL A 190 14.15 22.48 5.91
C VAL A 190 15.15 21.63 5.12
N ARG A 191 16.13 21.01 5.79
CA ARG A 191 17.12 20.12 5.18
C ARG A 191 16.94 18.69 5.70
N PRO A 192 16.84 17.68 4.83
CA PRO A 192 16.88 16.29 5.26
C PRO A 192 18.28 15.94 5.79
N PRO A 193 18.41 15.03 6.76
CA PRO A 193 19.70 14.51 7.19
C PRO A 193 20.39 13.76 6.03
N GLU A 194 21.69 13.98 5.85
CA GLU A 194 22.44 13.33 4.78
C GLU A 194 22.75 11.85 5.12
N PRO A 195 22.44 10.91 4.21
CA PRO A 195 22.80 9.52 4.39
C PRO A 195 24.31 9.30 4.21
N ARG A 196 24.86 8.27 4.87
CA ARG A 196 26.26 7.85 4.67
C ARG A 196 26.49 7.45 3.20
N THR A 197 27.65 7.80 2.64
CA THR A 197 27.99 7.60 1.22
C THR A 197 27.84 6.16 0.73
N ALA A 198 28.17 5.16 1.54
CA ALA A 198 28.02 3.75 1.19
C ALA A 198 26.56 3.34 1.01
N TRP A 199 25.69 3.77 1.92
CA TRP A 199 24.24 3.51 1.87
C TRP A 199 23.62 4.18 0.65
N ARG A 200 23.99 5.42 0.37
CA ARG A 200 23.53 6.14 -0.83
C ARG A 200 23.88 5.38 -2.12
N ARG A 201 25.11 4.88 -2.25
CA ARG A 201 25.52 4.08 -3.42
C ARG A 201 24.73 2.78 -3.53
N ALA A 202 24.60 2.03 -2.43
CA ALA A 202 23.82 0.80 -2.42
C ALA A 202 22.36 1.03 -2.85
N SER A 203 21.70 2.07 -2.32
CA SER A 203 20.32 2.43 -2.71
C SER A 203 20.19 2.79 -4.17
N ILE A 204 21.15 3.54 -4.74
CA ILE A 204 21.17 3.88 -6.17
C ILE A 204 21.32 2.60 -7.02
N THR A 205 22.23 1.71 -6.63
CA THR A 205 22.43 0.44 -7.34
C THR A 205 21.17 -0.42 -7.32
N VAL A 206 20.55 -0.61 -6.16
CA VAL A 206 19.33 -1.40 -6.02
C VAL A 206 18.18 -0.78 -6.82
N ALA A 207 17.99 0.54 -6.73
CA ALA A 207 16.97 1.24 -7.51
C ALA A 207 17.22 1.13 -9.03
N GLY A 208 18.48 1.22 -9.47
CA GLY A 208 18.85 1.05 -10.87
C GLY A 208 18.57 -0.36 -11.39
N VAL A 209 18.92 -1.39 -10.61
CA VAL A 209 18.59 -2.80 -10.92
C VAL A 209 17.08 -2.99 -11.03
N GLY A 210 16.32 -2.44 -10.09
CA GLY A 210 14.86 -2.49 -10.12
C GLY A 210 14.28 -1.77 -11.34
N ALA A 211 14.78 -0.57 -11.67
CA ALA A 211 14.31 0.19 -12.82
C ALA A 211 14.58 -0.55 -14.15
N VAL A 212 15.75 -1.15 -14.31
CA VAL A 212 16.08 -1.99 -15.48
C VAL A 212 15.16 -3.20 -15.55
N GLY A 213 14.95 -3.89 -14.43
CA GLY A 213 14.04 -5.04 -14.35
C GLY A 213 12.60 -4.69 -14.73
N MET A 214 12.05 -3.62 -14.15
CA MET A 214 10.69 -3.17 -14.44
C MET A 214 10.55 -2.71 -15.90
N THR A 215 11.56 -2.03 -16.44
CA THR A 215 11.57 -1.62 -17.86
C THR A 215 11.55 -2.84 -18.77
N ALA A 216 12.37 -3.85 -18.47
CA ALA A 216 12.43 -5.08 -19.25
C ALA A 216 11.10 -5.86 -19.19
N ILE A 217 10.51 -6.03 -18.00
CA ILE A 217 9.18 -6.65 -17.84
C ILE A 217 8.13 -5.86 -18.64
N SER A 218 8.14 -4.53 -18.57
CA SER A 218 7.16 -3.69 -19.27
C SER A 218 7.30 -3.81 -20.79
N LEU A 219 8.53 -3.91 -21.32
CA LEU A 219 8.79 -4.15 -22.74
C LEU A 219 8.28 -5.53 -23.18
N ALA A 220 8.60 -6.59 -22.41
CA ALA A 220 8.14 -7.93 -22.71
C ALA A 220 6.62 -8.06 -22.67
N ALA A 221 5.98 -7.46 -21.66
CA ALA A 221 4.52 -7.39 -21.56
C ALA A 221 3.92 -6.64 -22.75
N GLY A 222 4.52 -5.53 -23.16
CA GLY A 222 4.07 -4.73 -24.31
C GLY A 222 4.23 -5.44 -25.66
N SER A 223 5.20 -6.35 -25.80
CA SER A 223 5.38 -7.16 -27.01
C SER A 223 4.43 -8.35 -27.11
N THR A 224 3.70 -8.68 -26.04
CA THR A 224 2.74 -9.79 -26.02
C THR A 224 1.36 -9.29 -26.46
N PRO A 225 0.80 -9.75 -27.60
CA PRO A 225 -0.53 -9.35 -28.01
C PRO A 225 -1.59 -9.80 -26.99
N ALA A 226 -2.24 -8.85 -26.33
CA ALA A 226 -3.39 -9.14 -25.47
C ALA A 226 -4.66 -9.30 -26.32
N PRO A 227 -5.48 -10.34 -26.12
CA PRO A 227 -6.76 -10.46 -26.79
C PRO A 227 -7.64 -9.23 -26.51
N PRO A 228 -8.28 -8.62 -27.53
CA PRO A 228 -9.04 -7.37 -27.36
C PRO A 228 -10.40 -7.55 -26.69
N VAL A 229 -10.74 -8.77 -26.22
CA VAL A 229 -12.07 -9.18 -25.74
C VAL A 229 -12.70 -8.17 -24.78
N LEU A 230 -11.97 -7.73 -23.75
CA LEU A 230 -12.51 -6.79 -22.75
C LEU A 230 -12.72 -5.38 -23.34
N ARG A 231 -11.80 -4.93 -24.21
CA ARG A 231 -11.91 -3.63 -24.86
C ARG A 231 -13.14 -3.60 -25.76
N GLU A 232 -13.30 -4.62 -26.61
CA GLU A 232 -14.44 -4.74 -27.52
C GLU A 232 -15.76 -4.86 -26.75
N PHE A 233 -15.77 -5.62 -25.65
CA PHE A 233 -16.94 -5.72 -24.77
C PHE A 233 -17.36 -4.36 -24.22
N PHE A 234 -16.46 -3.62 -23.56
CA PHE A 234 -16.81 -2.34 -22.94
C PHE A 234 -17.18 -1.26 -23.96
N GLU A 235 -16.49 -1.23 -25.12
CA GLU A 235 -16.85 -0.32 -26.21
C GLU A 235 -18.27 -0.62 -26.76
N ALA A 236 -18.64 -1.89 -26.87
CA ALA A 236 -19.97 -2.31 -27.35
C ALA A 236 -21.08 -2.13 -26.30
N ALA A 237 -20.79 -2.34 -25.02
CA ALA A 237 -21.78 -2.34 -23.93
C ALA A 237 -22.05 -0.95 -23.32
N ALA A 238 -21.11 0.01 -23.42
CA ALA A 238 -21.21 1.31 -22.72
C ALA A 238 -22.50 2.10 -23.02
N VAL A 239 -22.90 2.21 -24.29
CA VAL A 239 -24.12 2.95 -24.66
C VAL A 239 -25.39 2.09 -24.49
N PRO A 240 -25.45 0.83 -24.96
CA PRO A 240 -26.67 0.03 -24.85
C PRO A 240 -27.05 -0.33 -23.41
N GLU A 241 -26.07 -0.68 -22.57
CA GLU A 241 -26.31 -1.17 -21.21
C GLU A 241 -26.18 -0.03 -20.19
N ALA A 242 -25.04 0.65 -20.16
CA ALA A 242 -24.75 1.72 -19.19
C ALA A 242 -25.27 3.10 -19.63
N LYS A 243 -25.90 3.23 -20.80
CA LYS A 243 -26.47 4.49 -21.34
C LYS A 243 -25.49 5.65 -21.47
N GLY A 244 -24.18 5.41 -21.40
CA GLY A 244 -23.14 6.44 -21.38
C GLY A 244 -22.17 6.37 -22.55
N ARG A 245 -21.73 7.53 -23.04
CA ARG A 245 -20.72 7.61 -24.10
C ARG A 245 -19.29 7.62 -23.57
N ASN A 246 -19.09 8.02 -22.31
CA ASN A 246 -17.78 7.96 -21.67
C ASN A 246 -17.52 6.54 -21.15
N VAL A 247 -16.84 5.73 -21.95
CA VAL A 247 -16.52 4.33 -21.61
C VAL A 247 -15.80 4.22 -20.27
N VAL A 248 -14.86 5.13 -19.97
CA VAL A 248 -14.11 5.13 -18.70
C VAL A 248 -15.05 5.35 -17.53
N ASN A 249 -15.88 6.40 -17.57
CA ASN A 249 -16.81 6.68 -16.47
C ASN A 249 -17.82 5.54 -16.32
N THR A 250 -18.38 5.01 -17.42
CA THR A 250 -19.31 3.87 -17.34
C THR A 250 -18.67 2.62 -16.72
N ILE A 251 -17.38 2.37 -16.94
CA ILE A 251 -16.68 1.29 -16.25
C ILE A 251 -16.61 1.58 -14.75
N LEU A 252 -16.23 2.80 -14.36
CA LEU A 252 -16.03 3.17 -12.95
C LEU A 252 -17.31 3.19 -12.13
N VAL A 253 -18.43 3.64 -12.71
CA VAL A 253 -19.67 3.88 -11.94
C VAL A 253 -20.79 2.88 -12.18
N ASP A 254 -20.61 1.97 -13.15
CA ASP A 254 -21.58 0.94 -13.50
C ASP A 254 -20.90 -0.45 -13.46
N PHE A 255 -20.16 -0.82 -14.51
CA PHE A 255 -19.62 -2.19 -14.66
C PHE A 255 -18.68 -2.63 -13.53
N ARG A 256 -17.88 -1.70 -12.99
CA ARG A 256 -16.90 -1.93 -11.91
C ARG A 256 -17.10 -0.95 -10.75
N ALA A 257 -18.35 -0.58 -10.47
CA ALA A 257 -18.72 0.31 -9.37
C ALA A 257 -18.16 -0.10 -8.00
N LEU A 258 -18.00 -1.42 -7.76
CA LEU A 258 -17.44 -1.93 -6.52
C LEU A 258 -15.98 -1.52 -6.31
N ASP A 259 -15.18 -1.42 -7.38
CA ASP A 259 -13.79 -0.99 -7.30
C ASP A 259 -13.71 0.49 -6.90
N THR A 260 -14.53 1.34 -7.52
CA THR A 260 -14.62 2.75 -7.15
C THR A 260 -15.19 2.95 -5.74
N MET A 261 -16.14 2.12 -5.30
CA MET A 261 -16.61 2.11 -3.91
C MET A 261 -15.48 1.76 -2.94
N GLY A 262 -14.65 0.77 -3.29
CA GLY A 262 -13.45 0.41 -2.54
C GLY A 262 -12.44 1.56 -2.47
N GLU A 263 -12.15 2.20 -3.60
CA GLU A 263 -11.24 3.35 -3.67
C GLU A 263 -11.67 4.51 -2.78
N ILE A 264 -12.94 4.96 -2.86
CA ILE A 264 -13.43 6.05 -2.01
C ILE A 264 -13.46 5.66 -0.53
N THR A 265 -13.68 4.38 -0.22
CA THR A 265 -13.61 3.86 1.16
C THR A 265 -12.17 3.91 1.68
N VAL A 266 -11.19 3.50 0.87
CA VAL A 266 -9.76 3.60 1.22
C VAL A 266 -9.37 5.06 1.43
N LEU A 267 -9.80 5.99 0.57
CA LEU A 267 -9.57 7.42 0.74
C LEU A 267 -10.18 7.95 2.03
N ALA A 268 -11.41 7.56 2.35
CA ALA A 268 -12.08 7.93 3.60
C ALA A 268 -11.33 7.43 4.83
N VAL A 269 -10.95 6.15 4.85
CA VAL A 269 -10.19 5.54 5.95
C VAL A 269 -8.82 6.20 6.10
N ALA A 270 -8.11 6.46 5.00
CA ALA A 270 -6.83 7.16 5.03
C ALA A 270 -6.97 8.57 5.64
N ALA A 271 -7.99 9.34 5.21
CA ALA A 271 -8.25 10.67 5.74
C ALA A 271 -8.57 10.65 7.23
N LEU A 272 -9.47 9.76 7.68
CA LEU A 272 -9.82 9.61 9.09
C LEU A 272 -8.62 9.17 9.93
N GLY A 273 -7.79 8.26 9.41
CA GLY A 273 -6.54 7.84 10.04
C GLY A 273 -5.56 9.00 10.21
N ILE A 274 -5.35 9.81 9.18
CA ILE A 274 -4.51 11.02 9.26
C ILE A 274 -5.07 12.00 10.30
N LEU A 275 -6.38 12.26 10.31
CA LEU A 275 -7.00 13.14 11.30
C LEU A 275 -6.83 12.62 12.73
N ALA A 276 -6.97 11.30 12.94
CA ALA A 276 -6.77 10.67 14.24
C ALA A 276 -5.30 10.79 14.70
N LEU A 277 -4.35 10.52 13.80
CA LEU A 277 -2.91 10.65 14.07
C LEU A 277 -2.52 12.09 14.39
N LEU A 278 -3.00 13.07 13.62
CA LEU A 278 -2.74 14.49 13.88
C LEU A 278 -3.32 14.93 15.24
N LYS A 279 -4.48 14.40 15.63
CA LYS A 279 -5.07 14.66 16.94
C LYS A 279 -4.25 14.03 18.08
N MET A 280 -3.67 12.84 17.86
CA MET A 280 -2.86 12.11 18.83
C MET A 280 -1.44 12.66 18.97
N ALA A 281 -0.82 13.11 17.88
CA ALA A 281 0.56 13.57 17.85
C ALA A 281 0.82 14.81 18.73
N GLY A 282 -0.23 15.51 19.15
CA GLY A 282 -0.11 16.73 19.94
C GLY A 282 0.41 17.90 19.11
N ARG A 283 0.36 19.09 19.69
CA ARG A 283 0.55 20.38 18.99
C ARG A 283 1.95 20.52 18.37
N PRO A 284 2.07 20.71 17.06
CA PRO A 284 3.26 21.31 16.49
C PRO A 284 3.33 22.81 16.86
N VAL A 285 4.55 23.28 17.12
CA VAL A 285 4.93 24.64 17.53
C VAL A 285 4.25 25.72 16.67
N GLU A 286 3.83 26.82 17.31
CA GLU A 286 3.37 28.08 16.68
C GLU A 286 4.19 28.39 15.42
N SER A 287 3.50 28.42 14.27
CA SER A 287 4.12 28.83 13.02
C SER A 287 4.01 30.35 12.93
N SER A 288 5.08 31.01 12.50
CA SER A 288 5.07 32.45 12.23
C SER A 288 4.42 32.80 10.89
N TRP A 289 3.61 31.90 10.31
CA TRP A 289 2.97 32.10 9.02
C TRP A 289 1.61 32.76 9.20
N ASP A 290 1.65 34.08 9.28
CA ASP A 290 0.45 34.91 9.23
C ASP A 290 -0.23 34.74 7.86
N ALA A 291 -1.35 34.02 7.79
CA ALA A 291 -2.18 33.96 6.56
C ALA A 291 -2.72 35.34 6.15
N THR A 292 -2.64 36.32 7.06
CA THR A 292 -2.82 37.77 6.83
C THR A 292 -1.74 38.38 5.93
N SER A 293 -0.59 37.72 5.77
CA SER A 293 0.51 38.14 4.87
C SER A 293 0.32 37.70 3.41
N SER A 294 -0.69 36.88 3.10
CA SER A 294 -1.04 36.51 1.74
C SER A 294 -1.28 37.77 0.89
N GLY A 295 -0.44 37.95 -0.13
CA GLY A 295 -0.45 39.16 -0.95
C GLY A 295 -1.83 39.43 -1.56
N ARG A 296 -2.23 40.71 -1.63
CA ARG A 296 -3.52 41.15 -2.19
C ARG A 296 -3.81 40.53 -3.58
N VAL A 297 -2.77 40.32 -4.38
CA VAL A 297 -2.87 39.68 -5.69
C VAL A 297 -3.40 38.24 -5.59
N LEU A 298 -2.88 37.43 -4.67
CA LEU A 298 -3.32 36.04 -4.48
C LEU A 298 -4.78 35.98 -4.04
N ARG A 299 -5.16 36.83 -3.07
CA ARG A 299 -6.55 36.90 -2.59
C ARG A 299 -7.52 37.29 -3.69
N SER A 300 -7.22 38.35 -4.46
CA SER A 300 -8.05 38.76 -5.58
C SER A 300 -8.14 37.68 -6.67
N ALA A 301 -7.03 37.02 -7.00
CA ALA A 301 -7.02 35.94 -7.98
C ALA A 301 -7.87 34.74 -7.54
N VAL A 302 -7.73 34.31 -6.29
CA VAL A 302 -8.50 33.21 -5.72
C VAL A 302 -9.98 33.58 -5.60
N GLN A 303 -10.31 34.81 -5.20
CA GLN A 303 -11.69 35.28 -5.13
C GLN A 303 -12.39 35.27 -6.50
N ALA A 304 -11.69 35.65 -7.57
CA ALA A 304 -12.22 35.58 -8.92
C ALA A 304 -12.32 34.14 -9.45
N THR A 305 -11.33 33.31 -9.15
CA THR A 305 -11.21 31.95 -9.71
C THR A 305 -12.09 30.94 -8.97
N PHE A 306 -12.35 31.14 -7.68
CA PHE A 306 -13.15 30.23 -6.85
C PHE A 306 -14.53 29.90 -7.44
N PRO A 307 -15.41 30.86 -7.77
CA PRO A 307 -16.72 30.54 -8.33
C PRO A 307 -16.60 29.82 -9.69
N VAL A 308 -15.59 30.17 -10.49
CA VAL A 308 -15.32 29.51 -11.77
C VAL A 308 -14.96 28.04 -11.56
N LEU A 309 -14.09 27.73 -10.59
CA LEU A 309 -13.71 26.35 -10.28
C LEU A 309 -14.88 25.53 -9.74
N ILE A 310 -15.74 26.13 -8.90
CA ILE A 310 -16.94 25.44 -8.40
C ILE A 310 -17.92 25.15 -9.53
N LEU A 311 -18.18 26.13 -10.41
CA LEU A 311 -19.02 25.92 -11.60
C LEU A 311 -18.41 24.87 -12.53
N PHE A 312 -17.10 24.89 -12.71
CA PHE A 312 -16.39 23.92 -13.54
C PHE A 312 -16.45 22.51 -12.95
N SER A 313 -16.33 22.37 -11.62
CA SER A 313 -16.54 21.11 -10.91
C SER A 313 -17.94 20.55 -11.16
N LEU A 314 -18.98 21.37 -11.01
CA LEU A 314 -20.37 20.97 -11.28
C LEU A 314 -20.59 20.60 -12.75
N PHE A 315 -19.95 21.32 -13.67
CA PHE A 315 -19.98 21.01 -15.10
C PHE A 315 -19.33 19.64 -15.41
N LEU A 316 -18.14 19.37 -14.84
CA LEU A 316 -17.46 18.08 -15.04
C LEU A 316 -18.23 16.92 -14.41
N PHE A 317 -18.88 17.14 -13.27
CA PHE A 317 -19.78 16.18 -12.64
C PHE A 317 -20.93 15.82 -13.59
N TRP A 318 -21.66 16.82 -14.08
CA TRP A 318 -22.84 16.61 -14.93
C TRP A 318 -22.49 15.99 -16.28
N ARG A 319 -21.33 16.35 -16.84
CA ARG A 319 -20.89 15.88 -18.17
C ARG A 319 -20.26 14.48 -18.13
N GLY A 320 -19.81 14.01 -16.98
CA GLY A 320 -18.92 12.84 -16.82
C GLY A 320 -19.42 11.55 -17.46
N HIS A 321 -20.73 11.38 -17.55
CA HIS A 321 -21.34 10.19 -18.13
C HIS A 321 -21.24 10.10 -19.67
N ASP A 322 -21.08 11.23 -20.35
CA ASP A 322 -21.05 11.30 -21.82
C ASP A 322 -19.74 11.87 -22.38
N ALA A 323 -18.92 12.51 -21.57
CA ALA A 323 -17.60 12.97 -21.96
C ALA A 323 -16.64 12.99 -20.76
N PRO A 324 -15.34 13.27 -20.97
CA PRO A 324 -14.36 13.25 -19.90
C PRO A 324 -14.77 14.10 -18.69
N GLY A 325 -14.71 13.51 -17.50
CA GLY A 325 -15.27 14.10 -16.26
C GLY A 325 -15.66 13.04 -15.24
N GLY A 326 -16.70 13.30 -14.45
CA GLY A 326 -17.23 12.37 -13.44
C GLY A 326 -17.04 12.85 -12.01
N GLY A 327 -17.53 12.06 -11.05
CA GLY A 327 -17.56 12.43 -9.63
C GLY A 327 -16.17 12.67 -9.04
N PHE A 328 -15.18 11.86 -9.43
CA PHE A 328 -13.82 11.94 -8.89
C PHE A 328 -13.11 13.25 -9.33
N VAL A 329 -13.06 13.51 -10.63
CA VAL A 329 -12.45 14.73 -11.21
C VAL A 329 -13.15 15.97 -10.66
N ALA A 330 -14.48 15.98 -10.65
CA ALA A 330 -15.27 17.08 -10.10
C ALA A 330 -14.94 17.32 -8.62
N GLY A 331 -14.86 16.26 -7.82
CA GLY A 331 -14.46 16.32 -6.41
C GLY A 331 -13.07 16.91 -6.22
N LEU A 332 -12.09 16.52 -7.05
CA LEU A 332 -10.73 17.08 -7.01
C LEU A 332 -10.68 18.57 -7.40
N VAL A 333 -11.44 19.01 -8.40
CA VAL A 333 -11.54 20.44 -8.75
C VAL A 333 -12.11 21.24 -7.59
N ALA A 334 -13.21 20.76 -6.98
CA ALA A 334 -13.82 21.43 -5.85
C ALA A 334 -12.87 21.46 -4.63
N ALA A 335 -12.17 20.35 -4.37
CA ALA A 335 -11.15 20.26 -3.34
C ALA A 335 -9.99 21.23 -3.57
N ALA A 336 -9.48 21.33 -4.81
CA ALA A 336 -8.43 22.28 -5.17
C ALA A 336 -8.90 23.72 -4.97
N ALA A 337 -10.14 24.05 -5.32
CA ALA A 337 -10.72 25.36 -5.07
C ALA A 337 -10.75 25.70 -3.57
N ILE A 338 -11.16 24.76 -2.73
CA ILE A 338 -11.16 24.92 -1.26
C ILE A 338 -9.74 25.04 -0.70
N ALA A 339 -8.80 24.22 -1.17
CA ALA A 339 -7.41 24.25 -0.71
C ALA A 339 -6.71 25.56 -1.10
N LEU A 340 -6.93 26.06 -2.32
CA LEU A 340 -6.44 27.37 -2.77
C LEU A 340 -7.07 28.51 -1.96
N TYR A 341 -8.37 28.41 -1.64
CA TYR A 341 -9.05 29.37 -0.78
C TYR A 341 -8.46 29.38 0.64
N ALA A 342 -8.18 28.20 1.19
CA ALA A 342 -7.56 28.06 2.50
C ALA A 342 -6.14 28.62 2.54
N LEU A 343 -5.38 28.48 1.45
CA LEU A 343 -4.05 29.09 1.30
C LEU A 343 -4.11 30.63 1.26
N ALA A 344 -5.13 31.20 0.60
CA ALA A 344 -5.23 32.66 0.43
C ALA A 344 -5.77 33.41 1.65
N TYR A 345 -6.68 32.79 2.42
CA TYR A 345 -7.36 33.42 3.55
C TYR A 345 -6.94 32.80 4.88
N ASP A 346 -7.37 31.57 5.16
CA ASP A 346 -6.99 30.70 6.29
C ASP A 346 -7.86 29.42 6.30
N ALA A 347 -7.53 28.45 7.16
CA ALA A 347 -8.33 27.23 7.33
C ALA A 347 -9.75 27.48 7.87
N PRO A 348 -9.98 28.32 8.91
CA PRO A 348 -11.31 28.58 9.42
C PRO A 348 -12.26 29.19 8.38
N THR A 349 -11.81 30.14 7.56
CA THR A 349 -12.64 30.77 6.52
C THR A 349 -12.97 29.77 5.43
N ALA A 350 -12.01 28.95 4.98
CA ALA A 350 -12.28 27.89 4.02
C ALA A 350 -13.29 26.86 4.53
N ARG A 351 -13.25 26.49 5.82
CA ARG A 351 -14.26 25.60 6.42
C ARG A 351 -15.67 26.18 6.42
N ARG A 352 -15.80 27.49 6.62
CA ARG A 352 -17.12 28.16 6.58
C ARG A 352 -17.76 28.08 5.19
N LEU A 353 -16.97 27.95 4.12
CA LEU A 353 -17.51 27.76 2.76
C LEU A 353 -18.20 26.41 2.58
N LEU A 354 -17.72 25.35 3.22
CA LEU A 354 -18.27 23.99 3.05
C LEU A 354 -19.63 23.79 3.72
N ARG A 355 -20.07 24.71 4.60
CA ARG A 355 -21.30 24.68 5.43
C ARG A 355 -21.45 23.47 6.37
N VAL A 356 -21.00 22.30 5.94
CA VAL A 356 -20.95 21.03 6.68
C VAL A 356 -19.51 20.65 6.97
N SER A 357 -19.31 19.85 8.02
CA SER A 357 -17.95 19.40 8.37
C SER A 357 -17.38 18.47 7.28
N PRO A 358 -16.06 18.50 7.03
CA PRO A 358 -15.43 17.56 6.09
C PRO A 358 -15.70 16.08 6.44
N ALA A 359 -15.77 15.73 7.73
CA ALA A 359 -16.12 14.38 8.16
C ALA A 359 -17.56 13.99 7.79
N THR A 360 -18.51 14.95 7.87
CA THR A 360 -19.89 14.76 7.41
C THR A 360 -19.96 14.56 5.90
N LEU A 361 -19.13 15.27 5.13
CA LEU A 361 -19.04 15.06 3.67
C LEU A 361 -18.52 13.67 3.33
N ILE A 362 -17.50 13.19 4.04
CA ILE A 362 -16.96 11.84 3.86
C ILE A 362 -18.03 10.78 4.18
N GLY A 363 -18.62 10.83 5.37
CA GLY A 363 -19.63 9.86 5.78
C GLY A 363 -20.89 9.93 4.93
N GLY A 364 -21.38 11.14 4.66
CA GLY A 364 -22.55 11.37 3.81
C GLY A 364 -22.31 10.92 2.37
N GLY A 365 -21.13 11.19 1.80
CA GLY A 365 -20.75 10.73 0.47
C GLY A 365 -20.72 9.20 0.36
N LEU A 366 -20.13 8.51 1.35
CA LEU A 366 -20.15 7.04 1.40
C LEU A 366 -21.58 6.48 1.50
N LEU A 367 -22.45 7.11 2.31
CA LEU A 367 -23.85 6.71 2.42
C LEU A 367 -24.62 6.95 1.12
N VAL A 368 -24.37 8.05 0.42
CA VAL A 368 -24.98 8.36 -0.89
C VAL A 368 -24.51 7.35 -1.95
N ALA A 369 -23.22 7.02 -1.98
CA ALA A 369 -22.69 5.99 -2.88
C ALA A 369 -23.30 4.61 -2.58
N LEU A 370 -23.39 4.24 -1.30
CA LEU A 370 -24.02 2.99 -0.87
C LEU A 370 -25.53 2.94 -1.19
N ALA A 371 -26.22 4.09 -1.13
CA ALA A 371 -27.63 4.17 -1.49
C ALA A 371 -27.89 3.76 -2.94
N ALA A 372 -26.94 3.97 -3.86
CA ALA A 372 -27.05 3.48 -5.24
C ALA A 372 -27.08 1.93 -5.30
N ALA A 373 -26.28 1.23 -4.49
CA ALA A 373 -26.34 -0.23 -4.38
C ALA A 373 -27.61 -0.71 -3.69
N VAL A 374 -28.03 -0.03 -2.62
CA VAL A 374 -29.28 -0.38 -1.92
C VAL A 374 -30.47 -0.25 -2.85
N ALA A 375 -30.51 0.80 -3.69
CA ALA A 375 -31.58 1.00 -4.67
C ALA A 375 -31.73 -0.18 -5.64
N SER A 376 -30.62 -0.72 -6.16
CA SER A 376 -30.66 -1.88 -7.08
C SER A 376 -31.08 -3.17 -6.36
N ILE A 377 -30.61 -3.40 -5.14
CA ILE A 377 -31.01 -4.57 -4.33
C ILE A 377 -32.51 -4.55 -4.03
N LEU A 378 -33.08 -3.37 -3.74
CA LEU A 378 -34.50 -3.22 -3.47
C LEU A 378 -35.38 -3.52 -4.70
N THR A 379 -34.84 -3.38 -5.91
CA THR A 379 -35.53 -3.77 -7.15
C THR A 379 -35.32 -5.24 -7.53
N GLY A 380 -34.62 -6.03 -6.70
CA GLY A 380 -34.31 -7.43 -6.96
C GLY A 380 -33.08 -7.65 -7.86
N GLU A 381 -32.35 -6.59 -8.18
CA GLU A 381 -31.15 -6.64 -8.99
C GLU A 381 -29.89 -6.83 -8.11
N PRO A 382 -28.78 -7.32 -8.67
CA PRO A 382 -27.49 -7.29 -7.99
C PRO A 382 -27.10 -5.89 -7.51
N ALA A 383 -26.25 -5.83 -6.49
CA ALA A 383 -25.73 -4.57 -5.97
C ALA A 383 -24.99 -3.78 -7.07
N PHE A 384 -25.27 -2.48 -7.16
CA PHE A 384 -24.73 -1.54 -8.15
C PHE A 384 -25.20 -1.73 -9.59
N THR A 385 -26.20 -2.58 -9.88
CA THR A 385 -26.87 -2.55 -11.19
C THR A 385 -27.49 -1.18 -11.43
N ALA A 386 -27.14 -0.53 -12.55
CA ALA A 386 -27.67 0.79 -12.88
C ALA A 386 -29.18 0.77 -13.13
N LEU A 387 -29.91 1.59 -12.37
CA LEU A 387 -31.32 1.85 -12.56
C LEU A 387 -31.47 3.19 -13.28
N TRP A 388 -32.26 3.23 -14.34
CA TRP A 388 -32.44 4.41 -15.20
C TRP A 388 -33.89 4.88 -15.19
N GLY A 389 -34.06 6.19 -15.01
CA GLY A 389 -35.30 6.92 -15.21
C GLY A 389 -35.11 8.04 -16.22
N TYR A 390 -36.16 8.36 -16.96
CA TYR A 390 -36.16 9.44 -17.94
C TYR A 390 -37.13 10.53 -17.48
N ALA A 391 -36.62 11.74 -17.33
CA ALA A 391 -37.41 12.91 -16.97
C ALA A 391 -37.48 13.87 -18.17
N THR A 392 -38.68 14.17 -18.65
CA THR A 392 -38.86 15.16 -19.71
C THR A 392 -38.90 16.56 -19.10
N ILE A 393 -37.89 17.39 -19.38
CA ILE A 393 -37.85 18.79 -19.00
C ILE A 393 -38.00 19.62 -20.28
N GLY A 394 -39.17 20.24 -20.47
CA GLY A 394 -39.50 20.97 -21.70
C GLY A 394 -39.50 20.06 -22.92
N SER A 395 -38.65 20.36 -23.92
CA SER A 395 -38.45 19.53 -25.12
C SER A 395 -37.25 18.59 -25.02
N THR A 396 -36.58 18.52 -23.87
CA THR A 396 -35.38 17.69 -23.66
C THR A 396 -35.65 16.54 -22.70
N GLU A 397 -35.25 15.34 -23.10
CA GLU A 397 -35.29 14.16 -22.24
C GLU A 397 -33.98 14.07 -21.46
N VAL A 398 -34.07 14.12 -20.13
CA VAL A 398 -32.94 14.00 -19.22
C VAL A 398 -32.91 12.60 -18.65
N LYS A 399 -31.86 11.85 -18.96
CA LYS A 399 -31.59 10.56 -18.32
C LYS A 399 -31.05 10.78 -16.91
N LEU A 400 -31.68 10.16 -15.93
CA LEU A 400 -31.27 10.17 -14.53
C LEU A 400 -31.11 8.72 -14.10
N GLY A 401 -29.94 8.35 -13.57
CA GLY A 401 -29.69 6.99 -13.13
C GLY A 401 -28.99 6.93 -11.79
N THR A 402 -29.05 5.76 -11.15
CA THR A 402 -28.27 5.49 -9.94
C THR A 402 -26.76 5.67 -10.11
N PRO A 403 -26.14 5.55 -11.31
CA PRO A 403 -24.73 5.92 -11.49
C PRO A 403 -24.43 7.40 -11.20
N LEU A 404 -25.36 8.32 -11.50
CA LEU A 404 -25.20 9.75 -11.16
C LEU A 404 -25.25 9.98 -9.64
N LEU A 405 -26.10 9.23 -8.94
CA LEU A 405 -26.16 9.24 -7.47
C LEU A 405 -24.86 8.68 -6.87
N PHE A 406 -24.34 7.60 -7.44
CA PHE A 406 -23.06 7.04 -7.04
C PHE A 406 -21.90 8.04 -7.23
N ASP A 407 -21.83 8.67 -8.42
CA ASP A 407 -20.85 9.72 -8.72
C ASP A 407 -20.96 10.92 -7.75
N LEU A 408 -22.18 11.27 -7.31
CA LEU A 408 -22.37 12.32 -6.31
C LEU A 408 -21.75 11.91 -4.97
N GLY A 409 -21.94 10.66 -4.57
CA GLY A 409 -21.28 10.10 -3.39
C GLY A 409 -19.75 10.19 -3.49
N VAL A 410 -19.19 9.79 -4.63
CA VAL A 410 -17.74 9.89 -4.91
C VAL A 410 -17.25 11.34 -4.78
N LEU A 411 -17.94 12.30 -5.41
CA LEU A 411 -17.60 13.72 -5.36
C LEU A 411 -17.55 14.23 -3.92
N LEU A 412 -18.58 13.91 -3.12
CA LEU A 412 -18.67 14.31 -1.72
C LEU A 412 -17.54 13.72 -0.87
N VAL A 413 -17.19 12.45 -1.08
CA VAL A 413 -16.06 11.82 -0.37
C VAL A 413 -14.75 12.49 -0.73
N VAL A 414 -14.45 12.67 -2.02
CA VAL A 414 -13.19 13.28 -2.49
C VAL A 414 -13.07 14.72 -1.96
N LEU A 415 -14.13 15.52 -2.07
CA LEU A 415 -14.18 16.88 -1.54
C LEU A 415 -13.96 16.88 -0.01
N GLY A 416 -14.64 15.98 0.71
CA GLY A 416 -14.53 15.85 2.16
C GLY A 416 -13.12 15.46 2.61
N VAL A 417 -12.51 14.45 1.98
CA VAL A 417 -11.15 13.96 2.25
C VAL A 417 -10.12 15.08 2.06
N ALA A 418 -10.09 15.68 0.87
CA ALA A 418 -9.07 16.67 0.56
C ALA A 418 -9.23 17.95 1.40
N SER A 419 -10.48 18.38 1.65
CA SER A 419 -10.74 19.52 2.53
C SER A 419 -10.39 19.24 3.99
N ALA A 420 -10.63 18.01 4.46
CA ALA A 420 -10.23 17.58 5.80
C ALA A 420 -8.71 17.66 5.96
N LEU A 421 -7.97 17.12 5.00
CA LEU A 421 -6.51 17.14 4.99
C LEU A 421 -5.97 18.57 4.89
N ALA A 422 -6.44 19.35 3.93
CA ALA A 422 -6.01 20.74 3.74
C ALA A 422 -6.22 21.58 5.01
N THR A 423 -7.41 21.49 5.61
CA THR A 423 -7.71 22.27 6.81
C THR A 423 -6.98 21.76 8.05
N ALA A 424 -6.81 20.45 8.23
CA ALA A 424 -6.05 19.89 9.35
C ALA A 424 -4.55 20.22 9.26
N LEU A 425 -4.00 20.26 8.04
CA LEU A 425 -2.62 20.66 7.77
C LEU A 425 -2.41 22.18 7.75
N LEU A 426 -3.46 23.00 7.79
CA LEU A 426 -3.34 24.45 7.90
C LEU A 426 -3.69 24.96 9.30
N GLU A 427 -4.54 24.28 10.05
CA GLU A 427 -4.88 24.68 11.42
C GLU A 427 -3.65 24.71 12.31
N GLU A 428 -3.31 25.88 12.81
CA GLU A 428 -2.53 26.05 14.03
C GLU A 428 -3.48 25.75 15.18
N ARG A 429 -3.14 24.81 16.08
CA ARG A 429 -3.99 24.42 17.20
C ARG A 429 -3.35 24.69 18.53
#